data_AF-A0A258YTB1-F1
#
_entry.id   AF-A0A258YTB1-F1
#
_cell.length_a   1.000
_cell.length_b   1.000
_cell.length_c   1.000
_cell.angle_alpha   90.00
_cell.angle_beta   90.00
_cell.angle_gamma   90.00
#
_symmetry.space_group_name_H-M   'P 1'
#
loop_
_entity.id
_entity.type
_entity.pdbx_description
1 polymer ?
#
loop_
_entity_poly.entity_id
_entity_poly.type
_entity_poly.pdbx_seq_one_letter_code
_entity_poly.pdbx_strand_id
1 'polypeptide(L)'
;MPNLTRNRLLHSGGSLLLAALLMSGCGELAYKRGASAVDLEAAKKSCQANADDAAAVEKCMSDKGWAIQSLDNMEPLDDADPVIEASALPSNQRIENAASAPSAGQAAATPLSAAARPGKTSDPLDRFKVISWWKTGSGAASLQADTDTCVARLGEAHRPNPQTQTATRGLLLCMKEMGWSGLRAK
;
A
#
# COMPACT_ATOMS: atom_id res chain seq x y z
N MET A 1 -0.88 66.53 2.80
CA MET A 1 0.31 65.92 3.44
C MET A 1 0.29 66.34 4.90
N PRO A 2 0.57 65.48 5.92
CA PRO A 2 1.44 64.28 5.94
C PRO A 2 0.67 62.95 6.20
N ASN A 3 1.04 61.84 5.56
CA ASN A 3 2.04 60.82 5.92
C ASN A 3 1.66 59.92 7.12
N LEU A 4 1.08 58.74 6.83
CA LEU A 4 0.98 57.59 7.73
C LEU A 4 1.85 56.46 7.18
N THR A 5 2.84 56.13 7.99
CA THR A 5 3.94 55.19 7.80
C THR A 5 3.47 53.74 7.93
N ARG A 6 4.13 52.82 7.20
CA ARG A 6 4.96 51.72 7.78
C ARG A 6 4.68 50.31 7.23
N ASN A 7 5.77 49.75 6.68
CA ASN A 7 6.19 48.35 6.66
C ASN A 7 5.38 47.32 5.84
N ARG A 8 5.60 47.36 4.52
CA ARG A 8 5.89 46.13 3.77
C ARG A 8 7.37 45.77 3.97
N LEU A 9 7.70 44.50 3.74
CA LEU A 9 9.03 43.87 3.73
C LEU A 9 9.45 43.26 5.08
N LEU A 10 9.04 42.01 5.34
CA LEU A 10 9.80 40.99 6.10
C LEU A 10 8.88 39.79 6.35
N HIS A 11 8.48 39.03 5.32
CA HIS A 11 7.87 37.69 5.51
C HIS A 11 8.04 36.74 4.31
N SER A 12 8.81 37.10 3.29
CA SER A 12 8.85 36.34 2.01
C SER A 12 10.19 35.63 1.72
N GLY A 13 11.07 35.50 2.73
CA GLY A 13 12.38 34.84 2.55
C GLY A 13 12.45 33.41 3.13
N GLY A 14 11.70 33.10 4.17
CA GLY A 14 11.78 31.82 4.88
C GLY A 14 11.10 30.65 4.14
N SER A 15 10.02 30.91 3.41
CA SER A 15 9.24 29.85 2.76
C SER A 15 9.88 29.27 1.49
N LEU A 16 10.87 29.95 0.90
CA LEU A 16 11.52 29.49 -0.34
C LEU A 16 12.58 28.40 -0.08
N LEU A 17 13.22 28.37 1.09
CA LEU A 17 14.22 27.35 1.42
C LEU A 17 13.58 26.00 1.79
N LEU A 18 12.40 25.99 2.40
CA LEU A 18 11.71 24.75 2.76
C LEU A 18 11.20 23.97 1.54
N ALA A 19 10.83 24.66 0.46
CA ALA A 19 10.36 24.04 -0.78
C ALA A 19 11.46 23.29 -1.54
N ALA A 20 12.73 23.70 -1.42
CA ALA A 20 13.85 23.05 -2.11
C ALA A 20 14.25 21.70 -1.48
N LEU A 21 14.00 21.49 -0.19
CA LEU A 21 14.30 20.23 0.52
C LEU A 21 13.28 19.12 0.25
N LEU A 22 12.06 19.48 -0.15
CA LEU A 22 10.97 18.54 -0.41
C LEU A 22 11.08 17.84 -1.79
N MET A 23 11.95 18.32 -2.68
CA MET A 23 12.12 17.76 -4.04
C MET A 23 13.25 16.72 -4.16
N SER A 24 13.89 16.36 -3.05
CA SER A 24 15.00 15.39 -3.03
C SER A 24 14.59 14.09 -2.35
N GLY A 25 13.54 13.42 -2.85
CA GLY A 25 13.10 12.16 -2.26
C GLY A 25 11.95 11.40 -2.93
N CYS A 26 11.93 11.26 -4.26
CA CYS A 26 11.31 10.07 -4.87
C CYS A 26 12.38 8.98 -4.93
N GLY A 27 12.37 8.11 -3.92
CA GLY A 27 13.45 7.17 -3.66
C GLY A 27 13.40 6.00 -4.64
N GLU A 28 14.24 6.02 -5.65
CA GLU A 28 14.57 4.82 -6.42
C GLU A 28 15.81 4.19 -5.79
N LEU A 29 15.67 2.97 -5.27
CA LEU A 29 16.79 2.21 -4.73
C LEU A 29 17.41 1.38 -5.87
N ALA A 30 18.58 1.78 -6.33
CA ALA A 30 19.37 0.97 -7.25
C ALA A 30 20.49 0.23 -6.50
N TYR A 31 20.63 -1.07 -6.70
CA TYR A 31 21.68 -1.87 -6.04
C TYR A 31 22.43 -2.76 -7.03
N LYS A 32 23.77 -2.81 -6.89
CA LYS A 32 24.65 -3.74 -7.61
C LYS A 32 25.72 -4.24 -6.64
N ARG A 33 25.88 -5.57 -6.54
CA ARG A 33 26.84 -6.18 -5.58
C ARG A 33 28.26 -5.69 -5.86
N GLY A 34 28.89 -5.07 -4.85
CA GLY A 34 30.25 -4.54 -4.95
C GLY A 34 30.37 -3.14 -5.55
N ALA A 35 29.25 -2.49 -5.91
CA ALA A 35 29.23 -1.10 -6.37
C ALA A 35 28.95 -0.14 -5.21
N SER A 36 29.61 1.01 -5.23
CA SER A 36 29.44 2.10 -4.26
C SER A 36 28.38 3.12 -4.71
N ALA A 37 28.04 4.06 -3.82
CA ALA A 37 27.16 5.18 -4.16
C ALA A 37 27.72 6.05 -5.31
N VAL A 38 29.05 6.14 -5.44
CA VAL A 38 29.69 6.89 -6.54
C VAL A 38 29.45 6.20 -7.88
N ASP A 39 29.50 4.87 -7.90
CA ASP A 39 29.24 4.08 -9.10
C ASP A 39 27.77 4.21 -9.55
N LEU A 40 26.85 4.30 -8.59
CA LEU A 40 25.43 4.51 -8.83
C LEU A 40 25.17 5.86 -9.49
N GLU A 41 25.73 6.93 -8.92
CA GLU A 41 25.58 8.29 -9.46
C GLU A 41 26.20 8.42 -10.85
N ALA A 42 27.37 7.81 -11.08
CA ALA A 42 28.00 7.78 -12.38
C ALA A 42 27.16 7.00 -13.41
N ALA A 43 26.62 5.84 -13.02
CA ALA A 43 25.75 5.04 -13.89
C ALA A 43 24.47 5.80 -14.24
N LYS A 44 23.83 6.42 -13.25
CA LYS A 44 22.62 7.24 -13.43
C LYS A 44 22.86 8.40 -14.39
N LYS A 45 23.92 9.18 -14.19
CA LYS A 45 24.31 10.25 -15.12
C LYS A 45 24.56 9.73 -16.54
N SER A 46 25.21 8.57 -16.67
CA SER A 46 25.47 7.97 -17.99
C SER A 46 24.19 7.54 -18.71
N CYS A 47 23.19 7.04 -17.96
CA CYS A 47 21.91 6.63 -18.52
C CYS A 47 20.99 7.82 -18.82
N GLN A 48 21.01 8.86 -17.98
CA GLN A 48 20.23 10.09 -18.17
C GLN A 48 20.69 10.92 -19.37
N ALA A 49 21.97 10.84 -19.75
CA ALA A 49 22.52 11.64 -20.84
C ALA A 49 21.87 11.38 -22.21
N ASN A 50 21.21 10.23 -22.39
CA ASN A 50 20.59 9.82 -23.66
C ASN A 50 19.20 9.20 -23.46
N ALA A 51 18.55 9.42 -22.31
CA ALA A 51 17.25 8.87 -22.02
C ALA A 51 16.16 9.93 -22.23
N ASP A 52 15.15 9.58 -23.01
CA ASP A 52 14.00 10.45 -23.29
C ASP A 52 12.99 10.48 -22.13
N ASP A 53 12.99 9.45 -21.26
CA ASP A 53 12.11 9.32 -20.11
C ASP A 53 12.71 8.43 -18.99
N ALA A 54 12.01 8.33 -17.86
CA ALA A 54 12.44 7.55 -16.70
C ALA A 54 12.52 6.03 -16.97
N ALA A 55 11.65 5.49 -17.84
CA ALA A 55 11.69 4.07 -18.18
C ALA A 55 12.92 3.74 -19.04
N ALA A 56 13.35 4.67 -19.89
CA ALA A 56 14.61 4.55 -20.64
C ALA A 56 15.84 4.56 -19.69
N VAL A 57 15.81 5.37 -18.63
CA VAL A 57 16.86 5.37 -17.59
C VAL A 57 16.87 4.04 -16.83
N GLU A 58 15.70 3.56 -16.38
CA GLU A 58 15.56 2.28 -15.66
C GLU A 58 16.07 1.11 -16.48
N LYS A 59 15.69 1.06 -17.78
CA LYS A 59 16.17 0.04 -18.71
C LYS A 59 17.68 0.07 -18.85
N CYS A 60 18.27 1.24 -19.06
CA CYS A 60 19.73 1.40 -19.16
C CYS A 60 20.46 0.96 -17.88
N MET A 61 19.92 1.30 -16.70
CA MET A 61 20.51 0.90 -15.43
C MET A 61 20.40 -0.62 -15.21
N SER A 62 19.25 -1.21 -15.57
CA SER A 62 19.03 -2.66 -15.53
C SER A 62 19.99 -3.40 -16.46
N ASP A 63 20.19 -2.92 -17.69
CA ASP A 63 21.15 -3.48 -18.65
C ASP A 63 22.60 -3.39 -18.14
N LYS A 64 22.91 -2.40 -17.28
CA LYS A 64 24.21 -2.27 -16.57
C LYS A 64 24.31 -3.13 -15.30
N GLY A 65 23.30 -3.93 -15.01
CA GLY A 65 23.25 -4.87 -13.88
C GLY A 65 22.90 -4.23 -12.54
N TRP A 66 22.21 -3.10 -12.55
CA TRP A 66 21.62 -2.51 -11.34
C TRP A 66 20.21 -3.05 -11.12
N ALA A 67 19.92 -3.52 -9.92
CA ALA A 67 18.56 -3.84 -9.49
C ALA A 67 17.87 -2.55 -9.06
N ILE A 68 16.92 -2.06 -9.85
CA ILE A 68 16.15 -0.84 -9.62
C ILE A 68 14.87 -1.19 -8.86
N GLN A 69 14.59 -0.48 -7.76
CA GLN A 69 13.34 -0.58 -7.01
C GLN A 69 12.78 0.82 -6.80
N SER A 70 11.76 1.20 -7.56
CA SER A 70 11.08 2.49 -7.41
C SER A 70 10.10 2.44 -6.23
N LEU A 71 10.36 3.24 -5.19
CA LEU A 71 9.49 3.30 -4.01
C LEU A 71 8.14 3.99 -4.28
N ASP A 72 8.00 4.72 -5.40
CA ASP A 72 6.72 5.29 -5.87
C ASP A 72 5.67 4.23 -6.24
N ASN A 73 6.07 2.96 -6.42
CA ASN A 73 5.14 1.85 -6.66
C ASN A 73 4.65 1.17 -5.37
N MET A 74 5.05 1.66 -4.19
CA MET A 74 4.61 1.12 -2.89
C MET A 74 3.52 2.02 -2.33
N GLU A 75 2.26 1.64 -2.56
CA GLU A 75 1.11 2.43 -2.14
C GLU A 75 0.80 2.19 -0.64
N PRO A 76 0.83 3.24 0.22
CA PRO A 76 0.42 3.13 1.61
C PRO A 76 -1.09 2.85 1.72
N LEU A 77 -1.51 2.06 2.71
CA LEU A 77 -2.92 1.68 2.93
C LEU A 77 -3.82 2.81 3.49
N ASP A 78 -3.43 4.07 3.35
CA ASP A 78 -4.00 5.16 4.16
C ASP A 78 -4.86 6.22 3.44
N ASP A 79 -4.93 6.27 2.10
CA ASP A 79 -5.53 7.46 1.45
C ASP A 79 -6.83 7.26 0.61
N ALA A 80 -7.43 6.08 0.56
CA ALA A 80 -8.86 5.92 0.20
C ALA A 80 -9.39 4.57 0.70
N ASP A 81 -10.51 4.58 1.46
CA ASP A 81 -11.23 3.47 2.13
C ASP A 81 -10.49 2.10 2.24
N PRO A 82 -10.21 1.61 3.48
CA PRO A 82 -9.11 0.70 3.85
C PRO A 82 -9.07 -0.71 3.23
N VAL A 83 -9.97 -1.06 2.31
CA VAL A 83 -10.04 -2.34 1.60
C VAL A 83 -10.42 -2.17 0.11
N ILE A 84 -10.38 -0.94 -0.42
CA ILE A 84 -10.72 -0.63 -1.81
C ILE A 84 -9.50 -0.85 -2.73
N GLU A 85 -9.10 -2.10 -2.86
CA GLU A 85 -8.53 -2.64 -4.11
C GLU A 85 -9.05 -4.09 -4.29
N ALA A 86 -10.10 -4.47 -3.56
CA ALA A 86 -10.78 -5.77 -3.72
C ALA A 86 -11.87 -5.74 -4.82
N SER A 87 -12.20 -4.55 -5.35
CA SER A 87 -13.28 -4.36 -6.33
C SER A 87 -12.81 -3.84 -7.70
N ALA A 88 -11.52 -3.52 -7.90
CA ALA A 88 -11.00 -2.91 -9.13
C ALA A 88 -10.21 -3.85 -10.06
N LEU A 89 -10.20 -5.17 -9.80
CA LEU A 89 -9.82 -6.17 -10.80
C LEU A 89 -10.98 -7.18 -11.00
N PRO A 90 -11.43 -7.44 -12.25
CA PRO A 90 -12.51 -8.38 -12.51
C PRO A 90 -12.09 -9.79 -12.12
N SER A 91 -12.58 -10.23 -10.96
CA SER A 91 -13.15 -11.55 -10.64
C SER A 91 -12.96 -12.67 -11.68
N ASN A 92 -11.73 -13.13 -11.93
CA ASN A 92 -11.46 -14.31 -12.78
C ASN A 92 -10.68 -15.43 -12.06
N GLN A 93 -10.47 -15.35 -10.76
CA GLN A 93 -9.99 -16.49 -9.96
C GLN A 93 -10.89 -16.70 -8.75
N ARG A 94 -12.17 -16.95 -9.01
CA ARG A 94 -12.93 -17.84 -8.13
C ARG A 94 -12.28 -19.20 -8.32
N ILE A 95 -11.55 -19.67 -7.32
CA ILE A 95 -11.07 -21.04 -7.27
C ILE A 95 -12.30 -21.93 -7.49
N GLU A 96 -12.29 -22.63 -8.61
CA GLU A 96 -13.26 -23.65 -8.97
C GLU A 96 -13.05 -24.83 -8.01
N ASN A 97 -13.59 -24.72 -6.80
CA ASN A 97 -13.86 -25.86 -5.95
C ASN A 97 -14.98 -25.53 -4.97
N ALA A 98 -16.15 -25.24 -5.54
CA ALA A 98 -17.43 -25.34 -4.87
C ALA A 98 -18.34 -26.27 -5.69
N ALA A 99 -17.86 -27.49 -5.94
CA ALA A 99 -18.67 -28.66 -6.27
C ALA A 99 -18.21 -29.72 -5.26
N SER A 100 -19.02 -30.29 -4.36
CA SER A 100 -20.46 -30.49 -4.37
C SER A 100 -20.92 -30.67 -2.91
N ALA A 101 -22.06 -30.10 -2.56
CA ALA A 101 -22.90 -30.62 -1.47
C ALA A 101 -24.35 -30.55 -1.95
N PRO A 102 -25.09 -31.66 -2.02
CA PRO A 102 -26.48 -31.61 -2.45
C PRO A 102 -27.36 -31.08 -1.31
N SER A 103 -28.14 -30.05 -1.65
CA SER A 103 -29.22 -29.50 -0.83
C SER A 103 -30.46 -30.41 -0.83
N ALA A 104 -31.07 -30.55 0.34
CA ALA A 104 -32.49 -30.88 0.54
C ALA A 104 -32.93 -30.16 1.83
N GLY A 105 -34.00 -29.36 1.93
CA GLY A 105 -35.04 -28.91 1.00
C GLY A 105 -35.75 -27.64 1.52
N GLN A 106 -36.58 -27.03 0.67
CA GLN A 106 -37.42 -25.82 0.87
C GLN A 106 -38.41 -25.95 2.07
N ALA A 107 -39.06 -24.92 2.65
CA ALA A 107 -39.68 -23.66 2.18
C ALA A 107 -39.90 -22.73 3.43
N ALA A 108 -40.29 -21.45 3.41
CA ALA A 108 -41.10 -20.64 2.50
C ALA A 108 -40.97 -19.12 2.82
N ALA A 109 -41.57 -18.31 1.93
CA ALA A 109 -42.00 -16.91 2.04
C ALA A 109 -41.04 -15.80 1.55
N THR A 110 -41.31 -15.35 0.33
CA THR A 110 -40.91 -14.05 -0.24
C THR A 110 -41.83 -12.95 0.30
N PRO A 111 -41.36 -11.69 0.37
CA PRO A 111 -41.97 -10.72 -0.54
C PRO A 111 -40.95 -9.90 -1.34
N LEU A 112 -41.42 -9.51 -2.51
CA LEU A 112 -40.77 -8.72 -3.53
C LEU A 112 -40.35 -7.34 -2.98
N SER A 113 -39.07 -7.00 -3.08
CA SER A 113 -38.64 -5.60 -3.10
C SER A 113 -37.58 -5.39 -4.18
N ALA A 114 -37.71 -4.25 -4.82
CA ALA A 114 -37.16 -3.89 -6.11
C ALA A 114 -35.62 -3.97 -6.19
N ALA A 115 -35.16 -4.15 -7.42
CA ALA A 115 -33.76 -4.21 -7.82
C ALA A 115 -32.87 -3.14 -7.16
N ALA A 116 -32.08 -3.59 -6.18
CA ALA A 116 -30.75 -3.04 -5.96
C ALA A 116 -29.77 -3.95 -6.71
N ARG A 117 -28.98 -3.37 -7.62
CA ARG A 117 -27.79 -4.04 -8.15
C ARG A 117 -26.98 -4.53 -6.94
N PRO A 118 -26.49 -5.78 -6.89
CA PRO A 118 -25.63 -6.20 -5.80
C PRO A 118 -24.30 -5.45 -5.98
N GLY A 119 -24.16 -4.30 -5.34
CA GLY A 119 -22.84 -3.82 -4.97
C GLY A 119 -22.22 -4.94 -4.15
N LYS A 120 -21.15 -5.57 -4.66
CA LYS A 120 -20.40 -6.59 -3.92
C LYS A 120 -20.06 -6.03 -2.55
N THR A 121 -20.77 -6.46 -1.52
CA THR A 121 -20.34 -6.25 -0.15
C THR A 121 -19.04 -7.04 0.00
N SER A 122 -17.91 -6.37 0.22
CA SER A 122 -16.62 -7.03 0.43
C SER A 122 -16.70 -7.95 1.64
N ASP A 123 -16.20 -9.18 1.51
CA ASP A 123 -16.30 -10.21 2.54
C ASP A 123 -15.25 -9.94 3.63
N PRO A 124 -15.61 -9.95 4.93
CA PRO A 124 -14.64 -9.92 6.03
C PRO A 124 -13.54 -11.00 5.95
N LEU A 125 -13.78 -12.10 5.24
CA LEU A 125 -12.84 -13.19 5.02
C LEU A 125 -12.01 -13.06 3.74
N ASP A 126 -12.21 -12.01 2.94
CA ASP A 126 -11.35 -11.72 1.79
C ASP A 126 -9.88 -11.67 2.23
N ARG A 127 -8.99 -12.34 1.48
CA ARG A 127 -7.58 -12.50 1.87
C ARG A 127 -6.65 -11.60 1.06
N PHE A 128 -5.70 -11.00 1.74
CA PHE A 128 -4.71 -10.08 1.20
C PHE A 128 -3.32 -10.50 1.61
N LYS A 129 -2.37 -10.46 0.67
CA LYS A 129 -0.95 -10.67 0.97
C LYS A 129 -0.35 -9.39 1.56
N VAL A 130 0.15 -9.48 2.79
CA VAL A 130 0.76 -8.37 3.54
C VAL A 130 2.22 -8.68 3.78
N ILE A 131 3.11 -7.91 3.17
CA ILE A 131 4.56 -8.17 3.19
C ILE A 131 5.26 -7.54 4.40
N SER A 132 4.70 -6.50 5.00
CA SER A 132 5.23 -5.88 6.21
C SER A 132 4.14 -5.22 7.04
N TRP A 133 4.43 -5.02 8.33
CA TRP A 133 3.57 -4.34 9.30
C TRP A 133 4.39 -3.29 10.05
N TRP A 134 3.81 -2.12 10.30
CA TRP A 134 4.43 -1.08 11.12
C TRP A 134 3.41 -0.38 12.01
N LYS A 135 3.89 0.04 13.18
CA LYS A 135 3.21 0.87 14.16
C LYS A 135 4.29 1.61 14.95
N THR A 136 4.13 2.91 15.16
CA THR A 136 5.16 3.74 15.82
C THR A 136 5.47 3.21 17.22
N GLY A 137 6.76 2.97 17.52
CA GLY A 137 7.21 2.46 18.82
C GLY A 137 6.84 1.00 19.10
N SER A 138 6.38 0.25 18.11
CA SER A 138 5.99 -1.16 18.23
C SER A 138 6.89 -2.08 17.41
N GLY A 139 6.97 -3.35 17.82
CA GLY A 139 7.81 -4.37 17.19
C GLY A 139 7.10 -5.71 17.07
N ALA A 140 7.85 -6.76 16.73
CA ALA A 140 7.27 -8.08 16.44
C ALA A 140 6.45 -8.67 17.60
N ALA A 141 6.86 -8.44 18.85
CA ALA A 141 6.13 -8.94 20.01
C ALA A 141 4.75 -8.28 20.17
N SER A 142 4.66 -6.95 20.00
CA SER A 142 3.37 -6.26 20.04
C SER A 142 2.53 -6.56 18.81
N LEU A 143 3.14 -6.76 17.64
CA LEU A 143 2.43 -7.23 16.44
C LEU A 143 1.72 -8.56 16.69
N GLN A 144 2.42 -9.52 17.29
CA GLN A 144 1.85 -10.82 17.61
C GLN A 144 0.71 -10.70 18.63
N ALA A 145 0.91 -9.95 19.72
CA ALA A 145 -0.10 -9.76 20.75
C ALA A 145 -1.37 -9.07 20.22
N ASP A 146 -1.20 -8.03 19.41
CA ASP A 146 -2.31 -7.31 18.77
C ASP A 146 -3.01 -8.21 17.73
N THR A 147 -2.25 -9.02 16.97
CA THR A 147 -2.82 -10.03 16.06
C THR A 147 -3.68 -11.04 16.81
N ASP A 148 -3.18 -11.61 17.91
CA ASP A 148 -3.93 -12.58 18.71
C ASP A 148 -5.16 -11.94 19.37
N THR A 149 -5.06 -10.67 19.76
CA THR A 149 -6.22 -9.89 20.25
C THR A 149 -7.31 -9.77 19.17
N CYS A 150 -6.92 -9.47 17.93
CA CYS A 150 -7.87 -9.45 16.82
C CYS A 150 -8.47 -10.81 16.52
N VAL A 151 -7.67 -11.89 16.54
CA VAL A 151 -8.17 -13.24 16.32
C VAL A 151 -9.11 -13.67 17.44
N ALA A 152 -8.84 -13.32 18.70
CA ALA A 152 -9.74 -13.59 19.81
C ALA A 152 -11.09 -12.87 19.65
N ARG A 153 -11.08 -11.64 19.10
CA ARG A 153 -12.29 -10.83 18.86
C ARG A 153 -13.10 -11.32 17.66
N LEU A 154 -12.43 -11.73 16.58
CA LEU A 154 -13.05 -12.04 15.29
C LEU A 154 -13.26 -13.54 15.07
N GLY A 155 -12.55 -14.39 15.81
CA GLY A 155 -12.52 -15.84 15.66
C GLY A 155 -11.35 -16.35 14.80
N GLU A 156 -11.08 -17.65 14.93
CA GLU A 156 -9.93 -18.34 14.29
C GLU A 156 -9.95 -18.27 12.75
N ALA A 157 -11.12 -18.06 12.12
CA ALA A 157 -11.22 -17.87 10.67
C ALA A 157 -10.39 -16.67 10.16
N HIS A 158 -10.14 -15.67 11.04
CA HIS A 158 -9.38 -14.48 10.72
C HIS A 158 -7.88 -14.61 10.99
N ARG A 159 -7.38 -15.73 11.53
CA ARG A 159 -5.96 -15.92 11.84
C ARG A 159 -5.10 -15.78 10.58
N PRO A 160 -4.05 -14.94 10.60
CA PRO A 160 -3.18 -14.79 9.44
C PRO A 160 -2.35 -16.06 9.25
N ASN A 161 -2.06 -16.38 7.99
CA ASN A 161 -1.15 -17.47 7.67
C ASN A 161 0.28 -16.93 7.54
N PRO A 162 1.21 -17.28 8.44
CA PRO A 162 2.57 -16.76 8.42
C PRO A 162 3.42 -17.31 7.27
N GLN A 163 3.06 -18.47 6.71
CA GLN A 163 3.78 -19.07 5.59
C GLN A 163 3.49 -18.33 4.27
N THR A 164 2.23 -17.91 4.07
CA THR A 164 1.80 -17.23 2.85
C THR A 164 1.72 -15.71 3.00
N GLN A 165 1.96 -15.20 4.22
CA GLN A 165 1.85 -13.79 4.57
C GLN A 165 0.46 -13.22 4.25
N THR A 166 -0.61 -14.00 4.44
CA THR A 166 -1.97 -13.60 4.09
C THR A 166 -2.81 -13.27 5.33
N ALA A 167 -3.50 -12.14 5.31
CA ALA A 167 -4.42 -11.67 6.33
C ALA A 167 -5.83 -11.50 5.74
N THR A 168 -6.86 -11.65 6.58
CA THR A 168 -8.25 -11.40 6.16
C THR A 168 -8.61 -9.92 6.25
N ARG A 169 -9.62 -9.47 5.50
CA ARG A 169 -10.18 -8.12 5.58
C ARG A 169 -10.48 -7.70 7.01
N GLY A 170 -11.17 -8.57 7.76
CA GLY A 170 -11.52 -8.31 9.16
C GLY A 170 -10.30 -8.10 10.05
N LEU A 171 -9.24 -8.91 9.85
CA LEU A 171 -7.99 -8.73 10.58
C LEU A 171 -7.31 -7.41 10.23
N LEU A 172 -7.23 -7.04 8.95
CA LEU A 172 -6.62 -5.77 8.53
C LEU A 172 -7.31 -4.57 9.19
N LEU A 173 -8.65 -4.57 9.23
CA LEU A 173 -9.43 -3.50 9.86
C LEU A 173 -9.19 -3.44 11.37
N CYS A 174 -9.18 -4.59 12.04
CA CYS A 174 -8.89 -4.66 13.47
C CYS A 174 -7.47 -4.16 13.80
N MET A 175 -6.49 -4.56 13.00
CA MET A 175 -5.11 -4.10 13.16
C MET A 175 -5.00 -2.58 12.94
N LYS A 176 -5.72 -2.03 11.95
CA LYS A 176 -5.80 -0.59 11.70
C LYS A 176 -6.40 0.18 12.88
N GLU A 177 -7.46 -0.32 13.50
CA GLU A 177 -8.04 0.27 14.72
C GLU A 177 -7.02 0.37 15.86
N MET A 178 -6.06 -0.56 15.92
CA MET A 178 -4.98 -0.56 16.91
C MET A 178 -3.75 0.25 16.46
N GLY A 179 -3.83 0.98 15.35
CA GLY A 179 -2.77 1.84 14.84
C GLY A 179 -1.67 1.11 14.05
N TRP A 180 -1.95 -0.12 13.58
CA TRP A 180 -1.06 -0.81 12.65
C TRP A 180 -1.39 -0.46 11.20
N SER A 181 -0.34 -0.28 10.41
CA SER A 181 -0.42 -0.21 8.96
C SER A 181 0.31 -1.42 8.37
N GLY A 182 -0.24 -1.98 7.29
CA GLY A 182 0.34 -3.10 6.56
C GLY A 182 0.76 -2.68 5.14
N LEU A 183 1.73 -3.36 4.54
CA LEU A 183 2.14 -3.12 3.15
C LEU A 183 1.66 -4.31 2.33
N ARG A 184 0.95 -4.05 1.23
CA ARG A 184 0.49 -5.11 0.33
C ARG A 184 1.54 -5.42 -0.72
N ALA A 185 1.59 -6.68 -1.15
CA ALA A 185 2.22 -7.00 -2.42
C ALA A 185 1.31 -6.51 -3.57
N LYS A 186 1.93 -5.99 -4.63
CA LYS A 186 1.29 -5.63 -5.90
C LYS A 186 0.89 -6.88 -6.68
#